data_AF-A0AAP7DIS1-F1
#
_entry.id   AF-A0AAP7DIS1-F1
#
_cell.length_a   1.000
_cell.length_b   1.000
_cell.length_c   1.000
_cell.angle_alpha   90.00
_cell.angle_beta   90.00
_cell.angle_gamma   90.00
#
_symmetry.space_group_name_H-M   'P 1'
#
loop_
_entity.id
_entity.type
_entity.pdbx_description
1 polymer ?
#
loop_
_entity_poly.entity_id
_entity_poly.type
_entity_poly.pdbx_seq_one_letter_code
_entity_poly.pdbx_strand_id
1 'polypeptide(L)'
;MGKMSVELDYEITDSKSRLKSVQEIISKHDANIVRYFDEAYNPHIGQHGMLSDSNRVAKDLESLANYLLYTQDSDAASDTITAYRKKRNQIRESAIEKMIVVEESKKESSRSIIKIPKLKVLKEDRLSYAELKETGKAIEQINKLIKTSTDSNGLQMPAAEIKKLKWIRTDIQKDEIAVKNELKQYIRFNKISKIEKDNNQLSYIRFDDIEIVRILFECYTELKERSYDDTHGYLKLVMLIFEELMDHTIMKDYMKDVFVWKIEGCTHDMMIERLNQKYHVKMTKPALSKMTRDTIPSMLVETYKQGKEDWLYTYILRGKYKTCNCCKQNYIASTKYFSPMKNSKSGLRSICKKCRKSKYKESCLASKTK
;
A
#
# COMPACT_ATOMS: atom_id res chain seq x y z
N MET A 1 -3.16 24.19 -28.60
CA MET A 1 -3.36 23.00 -29.45
C MET A 1 -4.63 22.28 -28.98
N GLY A 2 -5.65 22.19 -29.83
CA GLY A 2 -6.85 21.37 -29.59
C GLY A 2 -6.49 19.88 -29.53
N LYS A 3 -7.40 19.03 -29.03
CA LYS A 3 -7.15 17.59 -28.96
C LYS A 3 -7.35 16.98 -30.34
N MET A 4 -6.30 16.44 -30.95
CA MET A 4 -6.39 15.83 -32.30
C MET A 4 -7.33 14.62 -32.28
N SER A 5 -7.41 13.92 -31.14
CA SER A 5 -8.30 12.77 -30.96
C SER A 5 -9.80 13.09 -31.08
N VAL A 6 -10.19 14.36 -30.95
CA VAL A 6 -11.60 14.82 -31.06
C VAL A 6 -12.02 15.02 -32.51
N GLU A 7 -11.05 15.19 -33.42
CA GLU A 7 -11.30 15.37 -34.86
C GLU A 7 -11.42 14.02 -35.60
N LEU A 8 -11.34 12.90 -34.87
CA LEU A 8 -11.48 11.55 -35.41
C LEU A 8 -12.96 11.20 -35.64
N ASP A 9 -13.28 10.76 -36.86
CA ASP A 9 -14.63 10.31 -37.23
C ASP A 9 -14.74 8.78 -37.23
N TYR A 10 -15.38 8.23 -36.19
CA TYR A 10 -15.54 6.78 -36.02
C TYR A 10 -16.62 6.16 -36.93
N GLU A 11 -17.38 6.96 -37.68
CA GLU A 11 -18.35 6.45 -38.66
C GLU A 11 -17.68 5.92 -39.93
N ILE A 12 -16.46 6.39 -40.23
CA ILE A 12 -15.66 5.89 -41.36
C ILE A 12 -15.18 4.46 -41.02
N THR A 13 -15.51 3.48 -41.86
CA THR A 13 -15.12 2.06 -41.66
C THR A 13 -13.90 1.64 -42.48
N ASP A 14 -13.73 2.25 -43.66
CA ASP A 14 -12.67 1.94 -44.63
C ASP A 14 -11.30 2.50 -44.25
N SER A 15 -10.27 1.66 -44.40
CA SER A 15 -8.89 1.97 -44.00
C SER A 15 -8.26 3.11 -44.78
N LYS A 16 -8.52 3.21 -46.09
CA LYS A 16 -7.96 4.28 -46.93
C LYS A 16 -8.58 5.63 -46.57
N SER A 17 -9.87 5.63 -46.31
CA SER A 17 -10.62 6.82 -45.90
C SER A 17 -10.19 7.31 -44.51
N ARG A 18 -9.98 6.39 -43.55
CA ARG A 18 -9.40 6.74 -42.24
C ARG A 18 -7.98 7.30 -42.34
N LEU A 19 -7.13 6.69 -43.19
CA LEU A 19 -5.77 7.17 -43.42
C LEU A 19 -5.77 8.62 -43.93
N LYS A 20 -6.63 8.92 -44.91
CA LYS A 20 -6.76 10.28 -45.46
C LYS A 20 -7.23 11.28 -44.40
N SER A 21 -8.22 10.91 -43.59
CA SER A 21 -8.69 11.74 -42.47
C SER A 21 -7.57 12.03 -41.45
N VAL A 22 -6.79 11.01 -41.07
CA VAL A 22 -5.65 11.20 -40.15
C VAL A 22 -4.56 12.08 -40.77
N GLN A 23 -4.26 11.93 -42.05
CA GLN A 23 -3.28 12.77 -42.75
C GLN A 23 -3.71 14.25 -42.79
N GLU A 24 -4.99 14.54 -43.00
CA GLU A 24 -5.55 15.89 -42.96
C GLU A 24 -5.44 16.50 -41.54
N ILE A 25 -5.74 15.72 -40.50
CA ILE A 25 -5.61 16.14 -39.10
C ILE A 25 -4.14 16.43 -38.76
N ILE A 26 -3.21 15.55 -39.14
CA ILE A 26 -1.77 15.76 -38.88
C ILE A 26 -1.29 17.01 -39.61
N SER A 27 -1.63 17.17 -40.89
CA SER A 27 -1.22 18.34 -41.69
C SER A 27 -1.72 19.66 -41.11
N LYS A 28 -2.93 19.67 -40.55
CA LYS A 28 -3.53 20.83 -39.87
C LYS A 28 -2.80 21.20 -38.57
N HIS A 29 -2.22 20.22 -37.88
CA HIS A 29 -1.53 20.42 -36.60
C HIS A 29 0.00 20.34 -36.69
N ASP A 30 0.56 20.22 -37.90
CA ASP A 30 1.97 19.92 -38.16
C ASP A 30 2.94 20.89 -37.43
N ALA A 31 2.77 22.20 -37.64
CA ALA A 31 3.57 23.22 -36.97
C ALA A 31 3.52 23.14 -35.43
N ASN A 32 2.39 22.71 -34.86
CA ASN A 32 2.26 22.55 -33.41
C ASN A 32 2.94 21.27 -32.91
N ILE A 33 2.92 20.20 -33.70
CA ILE A 33 3.58 18.92 -33.39
C ILE A 33 5.11 19.13 -33.40
N VAL A 34 5.63 19.77 -34.45
CA VAL A 34 7.07 20.09 -34.58
C VAL A 34 7.53 20.93 -33.40
N ARG A 35 6.86 22.06 -33.14
CA ARG A 35 7.20 22.92 -31.99
C ARG A 35 7.16 22.18 -30.66
N TYR A 36 6.20 21.27 -30.48
CA TYR A 36 6.11 20.48 -29.27
C TYR A 36 7.31 19.55 -29.09
N PHE A 37 7.76 18.87 -30.15
CA PHE A 37 8.93 17.99 -30.08
C PHE A 37 10.25 18.73 -29.97
N ASP A 38 10.35 19.95 -30.52
CA ASP A 38 11.56 20.77 -30.47
C ASP A 38 11.72 21.53 -29.14
N GLU A 39 10.62 22.08 -28.60
CA GLU A 39 10.70 23.01 -27.46
C GLU A 39 10.21 22.43 -26.12
N ALA A 40 9.25 21.49 -26.16
CA ALA A 40 8.54 21.04 -24.96
C ALA A 40 8.76 19.56 -24.62
N TYR A 41 9.27 18.77 -25.56
CA TYR A 41 9.49 17.35 -25.36
C TYR A 41 10.82 17.08 -24.67
N ASN A 42 10.77 16.75 -23.38
CA ASN A 42 11.93 16.31 -22.62
C ASN A 42 11.95 14.77 -22.53
N PRO A 43 12.92 14.08 -23.16
CA PRO A 43 12.94 12.62 -23.23
C PRO A 43 13.45 12.01 -21.93
N HIS A 44 12.54 11.74 -20.99
CA HIS A 44 12.78 10.78 -19.90
C HIS A 44 12.02 9.49 -20.19
N ILE A 45 12.41 8.82 -21.28
CA ILE A 45 11.74 7.61 -21.77
C ILE A 45 12.45 6.38 -21.22
N GLY A 46 11.82 5.68 -20.28
CA GLY A 46 12.20 4.31 -19.92
C GLY A 46 11.57 3.31 -20.90
N GLN A 47 12.17 2.14 -21.07
CA GLN A 47 11.67 1.03 -21.91
C GLN A 47 10.24 0.56 -21.51
N HIS A 48 9.80 0.88 -20.30
CA HIS A 48 8.46 0.59 -19.78
C HIS A 48 7.61 1.85 -19.52
N GLY A 49 8.06 3.01 -20.01
CA GLY A 49 7.38 4.29 -19.82
C GLY A 49 6.10 4.37 -20.64
N MET A 50 4.96 4.52 -19.96
CA MET A 50 3.66 4.76 -20.60
C MET A 50 3.50 6.24 -20.95
N LEU A 51 4.24 6.72 -21.95
CA LEU A 51 4.25 8.12 -22.39
C LEU A 51 2.84 8.67 -22.67
N SER A 52 1.93 7.86 -23.19
CA SER A 52 0.56 8.30 -23.48
C SER A 52 -0.31 8.54 -22.25
N ASP A 53 0.07 8.02 -21.07
CA ASP A 53 -0.67 8.27 -19.83
C ASP A 53 -0.27 9.61 -19.18
N SER A 54 0.98 10.03 -19.36
CA SER A 54 1.51 11.30 -18.81
C SER A 54 1.56 12.44 -19.82
N ASN A 55 1.58 12.13 -21.11
CA ASN A 55 1.78 13.09 -22.17
C ASN A 55 0.60 13.19 -23.12
N ARG A 56 0.04 14.39 -23.23
CA ARG A 56 -1.15 14.66 -24.04
C ARG A 56 -0.91 14.44 -25.54
N VAL A 57 0.23 14.88 -26.09
CA VAL A 57 0.51 14.74 -27.53
C VAL A 57 0.74 13.26 -27.86
N ALA A 58 1.47 12.53 -27.01
CA ALA A 58 1.63 11.08 -27.17
C ALA A 58 0.29 10.33 -27.09
N LYS A 59 -0.64 10.79 -26.22
CA LYS A 59 -2.00 10.23 -26.13
C LYS A 59 -2.81 10.47 -27.40
N ASP A 60 -2.76 11.68 -27.94
CA ASP A 60 -3.45 12.00 -29.19
C ASP A 60 -2.90 11.18 -30.36
N LEU A 61 -1.57 11.03 -30.46
CA LEU A 61 -0.92 10.17 -31.47
C LEU A 61 -1.28 8.69 -31.29
N GLU A 62 -1.37 8.18 -30.05
CA GLU A 62 -1.84 6.82 -29.78
C GLU A 62 -3.31 6.64 -30.22
N SER A 63 -4.17 7.63 -30.01
CA SER A 63 -5.56 7.62 -30.49
C SER A 63 -5.65 7.58 -32.02
N LEU A 64 -4.84 8.39 -32.73
CA LEU A 64 -4.79 8.36 -34.20
C LEU A 64 -4.29 6.98 -34.71
N ALA A 65 -3.26 6.41 -34.08
CA ALA A 65 -2.76 5.09 -34.43
C ALA A 65 -3.80 3.99 -34.20
N ASN A 66 -4.54 4.05 -33.08
CA ASN A 66 -5.64 3.13 -32.80
C ASN A 66 -6.76 3.23 -33.83
N TYR A 67 -7.12 4.45 -34.24
CA TYR A 67 -8.15 4.69 -35.23
C TYR A 67 -7.82 4.04 -36.58
N LEU A 68 -6.54 4.05 -36.98
CA LEU A 68 -6.06 3.36 -38.19
C LEU A 68 -5.98 1.84 -38.03
N LEU A 69 -5.58 1.34 -36.85
CA LEU A 69 -5.40 -0.09 -36.59
C LEU A 69 -6.72 -0.87 -36.47
N TYR A 70 -7.80 -0.24 -36.02
CA TYR A 70 -9.11 -0.89 -35.78
C TYR A 70 -10.13 -0.62 -36.89
N THR A 71 -9.70 -0.65 -38.14
CA THR A 71 -10.61 -0.59 -39.30
C THR A 71 -11.36 -1.92 -39.42
N GLN A 72 -12.65 -1.87 -39.72
CA GLN A 72 -13.48 -3.09 -39.83
C GLN A 72 -13.09 -3.95 -41.04
N ASP A 73 -12.48 -3.32 -42.06
CA ASP A 73 -12.10 -3.97 -43.32
C ASP A 73 -10.69 -4.59 -43.30
N SER A 74 -10.01 -4.59 -42.14
CA SER A 74 -8.70 -5.24 -41.99
C SER A 74 -8.84 -6.53 -41.18
N ASP A 75 -8.59 -7.68 -41.81
CA ASP A 75 -8.39 -8.98 -41.14
C ASP A 75 -7.27 -8.96 -40.07
N ALA A 76 -6.49 -7.88 -40.03
CA ALA A 76 -5.47 -7.59 -39.03
C ALA A 76 -6.02 -7.46 -37.60
N ALA A 77 -7.32 -7.24 -37.38
CA ALA A 77 -7.90 -7.04 -36.04
C ALA A 77 -7.76 -8.27 -35.12
N SER A 78 -7.67 -9.48 -35.69
CA SER A 78 -7.47 -10.72 -34.94
C SER A 78 -5.99 -10.99 -34.59
N ASP A 79 -5.07 -10.65 -35.49
CA ASP A 79 -3.64 -10.97 -35.36
C ASP A 79 -2.76 -9.83 -34.79
N THR A 80 -3.24 -8.58 -34.78
CA THR A 80 -2.43 -7.42 -34.35
C THR A 80 -2.70 -6.93 -32.92
N ILE A 81 -3.37 -7.73 -32.08
CA ILE A 81 -3.35 -7.46 -30.63
C ILE A 81 -1.98 -7.93 -30.09
N THR A 82 -0.98 -7.07 -30.23
CA THR A 82 0.37 -7.27 -29.69
C THR A 82 0.30 -7.70 -28.22
N ALA A 83 1.16 -8.65 -27.82
CA ALA A 83 1.23 -9.17 -26.44
C ALA A 83 1.33 -8.07 -25.38
N TYR A 84 1.96 -6.95 -25.72
CA TYR A 84 2.03 -5.73 -24.90
C TYR A 84 0.65 -5.14 -24.57
N ARG A 85 -0.26 -5.09 -25.55
CA ARG A 85 -1.61 -4.53 -25.38
C ARG A 85 -2.52 -5.47 -24.57
N LYS A 86 -2.41 -6.79 -24.77
CA LYS A 86 -3.07 -7.77 -23.88
C LYS A 86 -2.61 -7.61 -22.44
N LYS A 87 -1.30 -7.44 -22.22
CA LYS A 87 -0.72 -7.21 -20.89
C LYS A 87 -1.19 -5.88 -20.28
N ARG A 88 -1.24 -4.80 -21.05
CA ARG A 88 -1.73 -3.49 -20.57
C ARG A 88 -3.22 -3.50 -20.23
N ASN A 89 -4.05 -4.16 -21.07
CA ASN A 89 -5.47 -4.33 -20.80
C ASN A 89 -5.70 -5.20 -19.57
N GLN A 90 -4.99 -6.31 -19.40
CA GLN A 90 -5.03 -7.11 -18.17
C GLN A 90 -4.61 -6.31 -16.93
N ILE A 91 -3.61 -5.43 -17.04
CA ILE A 91 -3.20 -4.54 -15.93
C ILE A 91 -4.31 -3.52 -15.62
N ARG A 92 -4.96 -2.95 -16.64
CA ARG A 92 -6.09 -2.02 -16.46
C ARG A 92 -7.31 -2.72 -15.88
N GLU A 93 -7.68 -3.88 -16.40
CA GLU A 93 -8.78 -4.71 -15.92
C GLU A 93 -8.54 -5.16 -14.48
N SER A 94 -7.35 -5.68 -14.15
CA SER A 94 -7.01 -6.04 -12.77
C SER A 94 -6.94 -4.83 -11.82
N ALA A 95 -6.65 -3.62 -12.31
CA ALA A 95 -6.73 -2.40 -11.51
C ALA A 95 -8.18 -1.94 -11.28
N ILE A 96 -9.04 -2.07 -12.30
CA ILE A 96 -10.50 -1.82 -12.20
C ILE A 96 -11.13 -2.85 -11.25
N GLU A 97 -10.79 -4.13 -11.39
CA GLU A 97 -11.25 -5.23 -10.55
C GLU A 97 -10.80 -5.02 -9.09
N LYS A 98 -9.57 -4.56 -8.86
CA LYS A 98 -9.12 -4.13 -7.53
C LYS A 98 -9.88 -2.92 -6.99
N MET A 99 -10.28 -1.96 -7.84
CA MET A 99 -11.13 -0.85 -7.42
C MET A 99 -12.57 -1.29 -7.11
N ILE A 100 -13.13 -2.22 -7.89
CA ILE A 100 -14.46 -2.82 -7.66
C ILE A 100 -14.46 -3.64 -6.37
N VAL A 101 -13.42 -4.44 -6.09
CA VAL A 101 -13.29 -5.19 -4.83
C VAL A 101 -13.13 -4.26 -3.61
N VAL A 102 -12.53 -3.08 -3.80
CA VAL A 102 -12.48 -2.02 -2.77
C VAL A 102 -13.86 -1.38 -2.55
N GLU A 103 -14.72 -1.31 -3.56
CA GLU A 103 -16.12 -0.85 -3.43
C GLU A 103 -17.06 -1.93 -2.86
N GLU A 104 -16.93 -3.19 -3.27
CA GLU A 104 -17.76 -4.32 -2.82
C GLU A 104 -17.46 -4.75 -1.38
N SER A 105 -16.29 -4.41 -0.83
CA SER A 105 -15.94 -4.69 0.58
C SER A 105 -16.54 -3.69 1.59
N LYS A 106 -17.45 -2.79 1.17
CA LYS A 106 -18.40 -2.19 2.10
C LYS A 106 -19.41 -3.24 2.53
N LYS A 107 -19.08 -3.97 3.59
CA LYS A 107 -20.06 -4.77 4.36
C LYS A 107 -21.36 -4.00 4.46
N GLU A 108 -22.43 -4.54 3.88
CA GLU A 108 -23.79 -4.10 4.14
C GLU A 108 -24.00 -4.18 5.65
N SER A 109 -23.92 -3.04 6.33
CA SER A 109 -24.38 -2.93 7.69
C SER A 109 -25.90 -3.04 7.63
N SER A 110 -26.41 -4.21 8.02
CA SER A 110 -27.81 -4.36 8.38
C SER A 110 -28.15 -3.25 9.39
N ARG A 111 -29.01 -2.33 8.95
CA ARG A 111 -29.40 -1.02 9.53
C ARG A 111 -28.64 0.16 8.90
N SER A 112 -29.38 0.94 8.10
CA SER A 112 -29.04 2.33 7.74
C SER A 112 -29.09 3.20 8.99
N ILE A 113 -28.08 3.05 9.86
CA ILE A 113 -27.85 3.95 10.98
C ILE A 113 -27.41 5.27 10.36
N ILE A 114 -28.31 6.25 10.35
CA ILE A 114 -27.99 7.63 9.96
C ILE A 114 -26.90 8.11 10.92
N LYS A 115 -25.64 8.11 10.45
CA LYS A 115 -24.49 8.56 11.23
C LYS A 115 -24.55 10.08 11.29
N ILE A 116 -24.96 10.61 12.44
CA ILE A 116 -24.89 12.04 12.73
C ILE A 116 -23.40 12.44 12.75
N PRO A 117 -23.00 13.51 12.05
CA PRO A 117 -21.62 13.96 12.08
C PRO A 117 -21.17 14.31 13.51
N LYS A 118 -19.97 13.85 13.89
CA LYS A 118 -19.40 14.08 15.23
C LYS A 118 -19.01 15.54 15.46
N LEU A 119 -18.61 16.24 14.40
CA LEU A 119 -18.30 17.67 14.41
C LEU A 119 -19.58 18.44 14.11
N LYS A 120 -19.86 19.49 14.90
CA LYS A 120 -21.04 20.34 14.72
C LYS A 120 -20.61 21.77 14.38
N VAL A 121 -21.45 22.45 13.62
CA VAL A 121 -21.32 23.88 13.34
C VAL A 121 -21.98 24.62 14.51
N LEU A 122 -21.23 25.50 15.17
CA LEU A 122 -21.69 26.22 16.35
C LEU A 122 -22.46 27.49 15.93
N LYS A 123 -23.24 28.06 16.85
CA LYS A 123 -23.98 29.31 16.61
C LYS A 123 -23.04 30.47 16.23
N GLU A 124 -21.87 30.52 16.85
CA GLU A 124 -20.82 31.51 16.57
C GLU A 124 -20.28 31.40 15.14
N ASP A 125 -20.11 30.19 14.61
CA ASP A 125 -19.68 29.97 13.23
C ASP A 125 -20.74 30.53 12.24
N ARG A 126 -22.03 30.40 12.56
CA ARG A 126 -23.15 30.91 11.72
C ARG A 126 -23.35 32.42 11.80
N LEU A 127 -22.82 33.06 12.83
CA LEU A 127 -22.77 34.52 12.93
C LEU A 127 -21.60 35.09 12.15
N SER A 128 -20.50 34.34 12.06
CA SER A 128 -19.26 34.77 11.43
C SER A 128 -19.28 34.67 9.90
N TYR A 129 -20.03 33.70 9.34
CA TYR A 129 -20.11 33.46 7.89
C TYR A 129 -21.55 33.50 7.38
N ALA A 130 -21.80 34.26 6.31
CA ALA A 130 -23.14 34.45 5.76
C ALA A 130 -23.72 33.16 5.16
N GLU A 131 -22.88 32.35 4.52
CA GLU A 131 -23.23 31.08 3.87
C GLU A 131 -23.70 30.03 4.88
N LEU A 132 -23.13 30.05 6.10
CA LEU A 132 -23.52 29.15 7.19
C LEU A 132 -24.83 29.59 7.88
N LYS A 133 -25.23 30.85 7.73
CA LYS A 133 -26.47 31.38 8.28
C LYS A 133 -27.68 30.88 7.50
N GLU A 134 -27.58 30.79 6.18
CA GLU A 134 -28.65 30.31 5.30
C GLU A 134 -28.90 28.81 5.49
N THR A 135 -27.84 28.01 5.46
CA THR A 135 -27.92 26.56 5.74
C THR A 135 -28.43 26.27 7.14
N GLY A 136 -28.03 27.09 8.13
CA GLY A 136 -28.57 27.04 9.49
C GLY A 136 -30.09 27.25 9.57
N LYS A 137 -30.64 28.24 8.86
CA LYS A 137 -32.09 28.50 8.79
C LYS A 137 -32.85 27.34 8.13
N ALA A 138 -32.31 26.78 7.05
CA ALA A 138 -32.91 25.62 6.37
C ALA A 138 -32.97 24.39 7.29
N ILE A 139 -31.90 24.11 8.05
CA ILE A 139 -31.88 23.02 9.04
C ILE A 139 -32.93 23.25 10.14
N GLU A 140 -33.12 24.50 10.59
CA GLU A 140 -34.15 24.84 11.59
C GLU A 140 -35.57 24.61 11.06
N GLN A 141 -35.85 25.01 9.81
CA GLN A 141 -37.14 24.76 9.16
C GLN A 141 -37.41 23.26 9.02
N ILE A 142 -36.43 22.48 8.54
CA ILE A 142 -36.56 21.02 8.42
C ILE A 142 -36.77 20.38 9.80
N ASN A 143 -36.10 20.86 10.85
CA ASN A 143 -36.31 20.37 12.21
C ASN A 143 -37.70 20.70 12.74
N LYS A 144 -38.29 21.84 12.37
CA LYS A 144 -39.68 22.18 12.70
C LYS A 144 -40.62 21.19 12.01
N LEU A 145 -40.49 20.99 10.69
CA LEU A 145 -41.30 20.05 9.91
C LEU A 145 -41.21 18.61 10.46
N ILE A 146 -40.01 18.14 10.82
CA ILE A 146 -39.83 16.81 11.43
C ILE A 146 -40.51 16.71 12.81
N LYS A 147 -40.53 17.80 13.60
CA LYS A 147 -41.15 17.80 14.93
C LYS A 147 -42.67 17.92 14.86
N THR A 148 -43.18 18.77 13.98
CA THR A 148 -44.62 19.01 13.82
C THR A 148 -45.30 17.95 12.97
N SER A 149 -44.53 17.12 12.23
CA SER A 149 -45.02 16.08 11.31
C SER A 149 -46.10 16.58 10.35
N THR A 150 -46.05 17.89 10.04
CA THR A 150 -47.04 18.60 9.25
C THR A 150 -46.32 19.39 8.19
N ASP A 151 -46.86 19.35 6.97
CA ASP A 151 -46.31 20.06 5.84
C ASP A 151 -46.63 21.56 5.92
N SER A 152 -46.07 22.35 5.00
CA SER A 152 -46.26 23.81 4.94
C SER A 152 -47.73 24.24 4.82
N ASN A 153 -48.59 23.32 4.36
CA ASN A 153 -50.03 23.49 4.20
C ASN A 153 -50.87 22.89 5.36
N GLY A 154 -50.24 22.43 6.45
CA GLY A 154 -50.92 21.90 7.63
C GLY A 154 -51.37 20.43 7.55
N LEU A 155 -51.06 19.72 6.46
CA LEU A 155 -51.39 18.31 6.27
C LEU A 155 -50.38 17.39 6.95
N GLN A 156 -50.83 16.27 7.54
CA GLN A 156 -49.94 15.29 8.17
C GLN A 156 -49.03 14.60 7.14
N MET A 157 -47.74 14.56 7.42
CA MET A 157 -46.74 13.97 6.53
C MET A 157 -46.61 12.46 6.71
N PRO A 158 -46.55 11.67 5.62
CA PRO A 158 -46.27 10.23 5.69
C PRO A 158 -44.89 9.92 6.32
N ALA A 159 -44.78 8.78 7.01
CA ALA A 159 -43.54 8.35 7.66
C ALA A 159 -42.33 8.23 6.71
N ALA A 160 -42.59 7.91 5.43
CA ALA A 160 -41.55 7.85 4.39
C ALA A 160 -40.96 9.24 4.09
N GLU A 161 -41.78 10.28 4.15
CA GLU A 161 -41.38 11.66 3.87
C GLU A 161 -40.62 12.26 5.05
N ILE A 162 -41.05 11.97 6.28
CA ILE A 162 -40.28 12.27 7.50
C ILE A 162 -38.90 11.61 7.46
N LYS A 163 -38.80 10.38 6.92
CA LYS A 163 -37.50 9.71 6.73
C LYS A 163 -36.66 10.43 5.69
N LYS A 164 -37.22 10.86 4.57
CA LYS A 164 -36.52 11.68 3.55
C LYS A 164 -36.02 13.01 4.15
N LEU A 165 -36.85 13.72 4.92
CA LEU A 165 -36.45 14.95 5.61
C LEU A 165 -35.29 14.73 6.59
N LYS A 166 -35.26 13.59 7.32
CA LYS A 166 -34.13 13.22 8.17
C LYS A 166 -32.84 12.99 7.37
N TRP A 167 -32.93 12.42 6.17
CA TRP A 167 -31.80 12.26 5.25
C TRP A 167 -31.31 13.61 4.74
N ILE A 168 -32.21 14.44 4.19
CA ILE A 168 -31.89 15.77 3.67
C ILE A 168 -31.23 16.62 4.76
N ARG A 169 -31.78 16.63 5.98
CA ARG A 169 -31.17 17.33 7.13
C ARG A 169 -29.73 16.87 7.39
N THR A 170 -29.48 15.56 7.32
CA THR A 170 -28.15 14.99 7.60
C THR A 170 -27.17 15.37 6.50
N ASP A 171 -27.62 15.47 5.25
CA ASP A 171 -26.80 15.84 4.11
C ASP A 171 -26.41 17.32 4.17
N ILE A 172 -27.39 18.21 4.40
CA ILE A 172 -27.14 19.64 4.59
C ILE A 172 -26.17 19.87 5.76
N GLN A 173 -26.26 19.06 6.84
CA GLN A 173 -25.30 19.15 7.96
C GLN A 173 -23.87 18.73 7.58
N LYS A 174 -23.69 17.80 6.64
CA LYS A 174 -22.36 17.43 6.13
C LYS A 174 -21.81 18.53 5.24
N ASP A 175 -22.66 19.11 4.40
CA ASP A 175 -22.28 20.21 3.52
C ASP A 175 -21.94 21.46 4.34
N GLU A 176 -22.70 21.77 5.40
CA GLU A 176 -22.40 22.86 6.34
C GLU A 176 -21.01 22.68 6.98
N ILE A 177 -20.61 21.44 7.25
CA ILE A 177 -19.26 21.12 7.74
C ILE A 177 -18.23 21.32 6.64
N ALA A 178 -18.48 20.88 5.40
CA ALA A 178 -17.57 21.07 4.26
C ALA A 178 -17.37 22.57 3.94
N VAL A 179 -18.44 23.36 3.95
CA VAL A 179 -18.39 24.81 3.73
C VAL A 179 -17.69 25.53 4.87
N LYS A 180 -18.03 25.23 6.13
CA LYS A 180 -17.26 25.71 7.31
C LYS A 180 -15.79 25.36 7.17
N ASN A 181 -15.52 24.24 6.52
CA ASN A 181 -14.19 23.72 6.39
C ASN A 181 -13.34 24.49 5.39
N GLU A 182 -13.93 24.92 4.29
CA GLU A 182 -13.33 25.76 3.25
C GLU A 182 -13.23 27.22 3.69
N LEU A 183 -14.31 27.77 4.26
CA LEU A 183 -14.39 29.18 4.69
C LEU A 183 -13.40 29.54 5.80
N LYS A 184 -13.07 28.60 6.68
CA LYS A 184 -12.10 28.85 7.75
C LYS A 184 -10.68 29.14 7.22
N GLN A 185 -10.38 28.91 5.94
CA GLN A 185 -9.09 29.15 5.26
C GLN A 185 -7.81 28.66 5.98
N TYR A 186 -7.91 28.02 7.14
CA TYR A 186 -6.78 27.36 7.79
C TYR A 186 -6.34 26.20 6.93
N ILE A 187 -5.04 26.13 6.66
CA ILE A 187 -4.36 24.94 6.15
C ILE A 187 -4.79 23.79 7.04
N ARG A 188 -5.67 22.94 6.52
CA ARG A 188 -6.08 21.73 7.22
C ARG A 188 -4.93 20.76 7.20
N PHE A 189 -4.26 20.66 8.34
CA PHE A 189 -3.55 19.46 8.69
C PHE A 189 -4.58 18.35 8.91
N ASN A 190 -5.06 17.73 7.81
CA ASN A 190 -5.91 16.52 7.86
C ASN A 190 -5.19 15.33 8.56
N LYS A 191 -3.94 15.53 8.94
CA LYS A 191 -3.13 14.79 9.89
C LYS A 191 -2.22 15.80 10.59
N ILE A 192 -2.14 15.81 11.93
CA ILE A 192 -0.93 16.28 12.68
C ILE A 192 0.18 15.22 12.49
N SER A 193 0.40 14.88 11.23
CA SER A 193 1.52 14.13 10.68
C SER A 193 1.63 14.55 9.21
N LYS A 194 1.55 15.86 8.95
CA LYS A 194 2.49 16.42 7.97
C LYS A 194 3.82 16.46 8.70
N ILE A 195 4.50 15.32 8.60
CA ILE A 195 5.94 15.22 8.55
C ILE A 195 6.35 16.43 7.69
N GLU A 196 6.98 17.43 8.31
CA GLU A 196 7.86 18.33 7.59
C GLU A 196 8.74 17.47 6.69
N LYS A 197 9.27 17.98 5.57
CA LYS A 197 10.34 17.26 4.86
C LYS A 197 11.54 17.22 5.80
N ASP A 198 11.47 16.29 6.74
CA ASP A 198 12.47 16.02 7.71
C ASP A 198 13.47 15.19 6.94
N ASN A 199 14.62 15.82 6.67
CA ASN A 199 15.78 15.13 6.13
C ASN A 199 16.21 13.96 7.05
N ASN A 200 15.54 13.75 8.20
CA ASN A 200 15.58 12.58 9.07
C ASN A 200 14.72 11.36 8.66
N GLN A 201 13.96 11.37 7.56
CA GLN A 201 13.24 10.15 7.16
C GLN A 201 14.19 8.96 6.88
N LEU A 202 15.46 9.25 6.56
CA LEU A 202 16.54 8.27 6.49
C LEU A 202 17.36 8.16 7.80
N SER A 203 17.23 9.10 8.75
CA SER A 203 18.01 9.08 9.99
C SER A 203 17.49 8.07 11.02
N TYR A 204 16.35 7.41 10.77
CA TYR A 204 15.83 6.34 11.63
C TYR A 204 15.25 5.19 10.81
N ILE A 205 16.06 4.55 9.95
CA ILE A 205 15.69 3.21 9.47
C ILE A 205 15.52 2.30 10.68
N ARG A 206 14.27 1.90 10.88
CA ARG A 206 13.81 1.17 12.05
C ARG A 206 13.67 -0.29 11.68
N PHE A 207 14.69 -1.09 12.00
CA PHE A 207 14.66 -2.55 11.81
C PHE A 207 13.61 -3.28 12.67
N ASP A 208 12.88 -2.56 13.53
CA ASP A 208 11.73 -3.08 14.26
C ASP A 208 10.40 -3.01 13.47
N ASP A 209 10.41 -2.30 12.33
CA ASP A 209 9.31 -2.27 11.36
C ASP A 209 9.49 -3.38 10.31
N ILE A 210 8.45 -4.20 10.15
CA ILE A 210 8.46 -5.33 9.22
C ILE A 210 8.46 -4.90 7.76
N GLU A 211 7.81 -3.79 7.41
CA GLU A 211 7.74 -3.34 6.01
C GLU A 211 9.09 -2.81 5.55
N ILE A 212 9.82 -2.11 6.43
CA ILE A 212 11.19 -1.65 6.16
C ILE A 212 12.10 -2.84 5.89
N VAL A 213 12.06 -3.86 6.76
CA VAL A 213 12.88 -5.07 6.58
C VAL A 213 12.51 -5.83 5.31
N ARG A 214 11.21 -5.86 4.93
CA ARG A 214 10.78 -6.45 3.65
C ARG A 214 11.36 -5.71 2.46
N ILE A 215 11.32 -4.38 2.46
CA ILE A 215 11.88 -3.56 1.39
C ILE A 215 13.40 -3.78 1.29
N LEU A 216 14.11 -3.80 2.42
CA LEU A 216 15.55 -4.08 2.45
C LEU A 216 15.86 -5.48 1.89
N PHE A 217 15.02 -6.48 2.20
CA PHE A 217 15.18 -7.85 1.69
C PHE A 217 14.84 -7.97 0.20
N GLU A 218 13.83 -7.25 -0.29
CA GLU A 218 13.38 -7.32 -1.68
C GLU A 218 14.27 -6.53 -2.63
N CYS A 219 14.67 -5.33 -2.23
CA CYS A 219 15.50 -4.41 -3.01
C CYS A 219 16.99 -4.47 -2.64
N TYR A 220 17.43 -5.54 -1.96
CA TYR A 220 18.80 -5.65 -1.43
C TYR A 220 19.87 -5.35 -2.48
N THR A 221 19.81 -5.99 -3.66
CA THR A 221 20.82 -5.84 -4.71
C THR A 221 20.92 -4.39 -5.19
N GLU A 222 19.79 -3.78 -5.53
CA GLU A 222 19.70 -2.39 -5.99
C GLU A 222 20.19 -1.40 -4.93
N LEU A 223 19.82 -1.62 -3.66
CA LEU A 223 20.26 -0.77 -2.55
C LEU A 223 21.75 -0.94 -2.26
N LYS A 224 22.29 -2.16 -2.39
CA LYS A 224 23.71 -2.44 -2.18
C LYS A 224 24.56 -1.77 -3.27
N GLU A 225 24.15 -1.86 -4.53
CA GLU A 225 24.79 -1.17 -5.67
C GLU A 225 24.79 0.35 -5.45
N ARG A 226 23.63 0.94 -5.14
CA ARG A 226 23.53 2.38 -4.85
C ARG A 226 24.36 2.82 -3.65
N SER A 227 24.56 1.94 -2.67
CA SER A 227 25.39 2.21 -1.49
C SER A 227 26.90 2.06 -1.74
N TYR A 228 27.31 1.45 -2.86
CA TYR A 228 28.72 1.12 -3.11
C TYR A 228 29.57 2.38 -3.29
N ASP A 229 29.10 3.31 -4.13
CA ASP A 229 29.79 4.56 -4.44
C ASP A 229 29.67 5.61 -3.32
N ASP A 230 28.70 5.43 -2.41
CA ASP A 230 28.44 6.36 -1.31
C ASP A 230 29.32 6.04 -0.10
N THR A 231 30.54 6.61 -0.10
CA THR A 231 31.57 6.34 0.91
C THR A 231 31.15 6.76 2.33
N HIS A 232 30.36 7.82 2.47
CA HIS A 232 29.94 8.39 3.76
C HIS A 232 28.42 8.34 3.97
N GLY A 233 27.71 7.62 3.10
CA GLY A 233 26.26 7.51 3.13
C GLY A 233 25.72 6.70 4.29
N TYR A 234 24.62 7.18 4.87
CA TYR A 234 23.83 6.41 5.83
C TYR A 234 23.31 5.10 5.24
N LEU A 235 23.07 5.02 3.92
CA LEU A 235 22.60 3.80 3.26
C LEU A 235 23.63 2.66 3.38
N LYS A 236 24.93 2.95 3.22
CA LYS A 236 25.99 1.95 3.35
C LYS A 236 26.03 1.35 4.76
N LEU A 237 25.87 2.19 5.77
CA LEU A 237 25.77 1.76 7.16
C LEU A 237 24.51 0.91 7.41
N VAL A 238 23.38 1.31 6.83
CA VAL A 238 22.11 0.56 6.92
C VAL A 238 22.27 -0.83 6.31
N MET A 239 22.90 -0.95 5.13
CA MET A 239 23.14 -2.24 4.49
C MET A 239 24.07 -3.11 5.33
N LEU A 240 25.11 -2.53 5.94
CA LEU A 240 26.01 -3.26 6.85
C LEU A 240 25.29 -3.77 8.10
N ILE A 241 24.44 -2.95 8.72
CA ILE A 241 23.62 -3.38 9.88
C ILE A 241 22.61 -4.46 9.46
N PHE A 242 22.05 -4.36 8.26
CA PHE A 242 21.13 -5.38 7.75
C PHE A 242 21.82 -6.73 7.53
N GLU A 243 23.04 -6.73 6.98
CA GLU A 243 23.88 -7.93 6.82
C GLU A 243 24.25 -8.54 8.18
N GLU A 244 24.67 -7.72 9.13
CA GLU A 244 24.94 -8.17 10.51
C GLU A 244 23.69 -8.79 11.16
N LEU A 245 22.51 -8.19 10.93
CA LEU A 245 21.24 -8.71 11.42
C LEU A 245 20.91 -10.07 10.77
N MET A 246 21.18 -10.25 9.48
CA MET A 246 21.01 -11.54 8.78
C MET A 246 21.92 -12.63 9.37
N ASP A 247 23.16 -12.29 9.72
CA ASP A 247 24.13 -13.23 10.28
C ASP A 247 23.77 -13.65 11.71
N HIS A 248 23.38 -12.69 12.55
CA HIS A 248 22.96 -12.93 13.94
C HIS A 248 21.61 -13.64 14.06
N THR A 249 20.78 -13.63 13.02
CA THR A 249 19.46 -14.24 13.09
C THR A 249 19.56 -15.76 13.00
N ILE A 250 19.10 -16.44 14.05
CA ILE A 250 19.07 -17.90 14.14
C ILE A 250 17.98 -18.44 13.19
N MET A 251 18.39 -18.74 11.95
CA MET A 251 17.56 -19.36 10.93
C MET A 251 18.22 -20.64 10.41
N LYS A 252 17.44 -21.48 9.73
CA LYS A 252 17.97 -22.71 9.14
C LYS A 252 18.81 -22.37 7.91
N ASP A 253 19.82 -23.17 7.61
CA ASP A 253 20.77 -22.90 6.53
C ASP A 253 20.08 -22.70 5.17
N TYR A 254 19.06 -23.51 4.86
CA TYR A 254 18.29 -23.34 3.63
C TYR A 254 17.56 -21.99 3.52
N MET A 255 17.25 -21.32 4.63
CA MET A 255 16.64 -19.99 4.62
C MET A 255 17.67 -18.91 4.27
N LYS A 256 18.92 -19.07 4.73
CA LYS A 256 20.04 -18.19 4.35
C LYS A 256 20.35 -18.33 2.87
N ASP A 257 20.44 -19.57 2.39
CA ASP A 257 20.67 -19.87 0.98
C ASP A 257 19.60 -19.28 0.05
N VAL A 258 18.33 -19.28 0.48
CA VAL A 258 17.25 -18.66 -0.32
C VAL A 258 17.44 -17.15 -0.47
N PHE A 259 18.01 -16.47 0.53
CA PHE A 259 18.38 -15.07 0.37
C PHE A 259 19.53 -14.90 -0.62
N VAL A 260 20.57 -15.74 -0.52
CA VAL A 260 21.71 -15.73 -1.46
C VAL A 260 21.24 -15.97 -2.90
N TRP A 261 20.41 -16.99 -3.15
CA TRP A 261 19.88 -17.26 -4.48
C TRP A 261 18.96 -16.15 -5.00
N LYS A 262 18.31 -15.40 -4.11
CA LYS A 262 17.55 -14.22 -4.49
C LYS A 262 18.47 -13.09 -4.94
N ILE A 263 19.62 -12.89 -4.30
CA ILE A 263 20.65 -11.95 -4.74
C ILE A 263 21.21 -12.35 -6.12
N GLU A 264 21.41 -13.65 -6.35
CA GLU A 264 21.81 -14.20 -7.65
C GLU A 264 20.74 -14.07 -8.75
N GLY A 265 19.54 -13.58 -8.44
CA GLY A 265 18.45 -13.44 -9.42
C GLY A 265 17.78 -14.75 -9.82
N CYS A 266 17.89 -15.81 -9.01
CA CYS A 266 17.26 -17.10 -9.31
C CYS A 266 15.73 -16.99 -9.38
N THR A 267 15.12 -17.70 -10.32
CA THR A 267 13.66 -17.81 -10.38
C THR A 267 13.12 -18.71 -9.24
N HIS A 268 11.84 -18.55 -8.92
CA HIS A 268 11.19 -19.34 -7.87
C HIS A 268 11.23 -20.85 -8.14
N ASP A 269 11.16 -21.26 -9.41
CA ASP A 269 11.24 -22.66 -9.81
C ASP A 269 12.63 -23.25 -9.55
N MET A 270 13.68 -22.53 -9.97
CA MET A 270 15.06 -22.93 -9.72
C MET A 270 15.38 -23.00 -8.22
N MET A 271 14.87 -22.05 -7.42
CA MET A 271 15.04 -22.08 -5.96
C MET A 271 14.40 -23.32 -5.34
N ILE A 272 13.20 -23.72 -5.77
CA ILE A 272 12.53 -24.93 -5.27
C ILE A 272 13.33 -26.19 -5.62
N GLU A 273 13.85 -26.26 -6.83
CA GLU A 273 14.68 -27.39 -7.27
C GLU A 273 15.97 -27.49 -6.43
N ARG A 274 16.69 -26.37 -6.24
CA ARG A 274 17.90 -26.31 -5.42
C ARG A 274 17.63 -26.69 -3.95
N LEU A 275 16.49 -26.28 -3.38
CA LEU A 275 16.09 -26.69 -2.02
C LEU A 275 15.91 -28.20 -1.89
N ASN A 276 15.30 -28.83 -2.89
CA ASN A 276 15.08 -30.26 -2.88
C ASN A 276 16.38 -31.04 -3.10
N GLN A 277 17.28 -30.54 -3.94
CA GLN A 277 18.58 -31.17 -4.21
C GLN A 277 19.54 -31.07 -3.01
N LYS A 278 19.71 -29.86 -2.43
CA LYS A 278 20.71 -29.60 -1.37
C LYS A 278 20.24 -29.99 0.03
N TYR A 279 18.95 -29.79 0.33
CA TYR A 279 18.41 -29.94 1.68
C TYR A 279 17.31 -31.01 1.79
N HIS A 280 16.92 -31.64 0.68
CA HIS A 280 15.79 -32.58 0.61
C HIS A 280 14.47 -31.97 1.13
N VAL A 281 14.32 -30.65 1.00
CA VAL A 281 13.11 -29.93 1.42
C VAL A 281 12.21 -29.73 0.22
N LYS A 282 11.10 -30.48 0.18
CA LYS A 282 10.02 -30.23 -0.79
C LYS A 282 9.26 -28.97 -0.39
N MET A 283 9.20 -27.99 -1.29
CA MET A 283 8.51 -26.73 -1.06
C MET A 283 7.68 -26.32 -2.28
N THR A 284 6.54 -25.66 -2.04
CA THR A 284 5.67 -25.12 -3.10
C THR A 284 5.96 -23.63 -3.33
N LYS A 285 5.63 -23.09 -4.52
CA LYS A 285 5.81 -21.65 -4.82
C LYS A 285 5.14 -20.73 -3.78
N PRO A 286 3.90 -20.97 -3.32
CA PRO A 286 3.29 -20.15 -2.28
C PRO A 286 4.03 -20.22 -0.94
N ALA A 287 4.56 -21.38 -0.57
CA ALA A 287 5.33 -21.55 0.65
C ALA A 287 6.67 -20.80 0.58
N LEU A 288 7.36 -20.84 -0.57
CA LEU A 288 8.58 -20.08 -0.81
C LEU A 288 8.31 -18.55 -0.79
N SER A 289 7.23 -18.11 -1.43
CA SER A 289 6.81 -16.70 -1.42
C SER A 289 6.49 -16.21 0.00
N LYS A 290 5.73 -17.00 0.78
CA LYS A 290 5.47 -16.69 2.20
C LYS A 290 6.75 -16.66 3.03
N MET A 291 7.69 -17.57 2.77
CA MET A 291 8.95 -17.63 3.49
C MET A 291 9.79 -16.37 3.26
N THR A 292 9.91 -15.94 2.01
CA THR A 292 10.70 -14.76 1.62
C THR A 292 10.04 -13.44 2.04
N ARG A 293 8.70 -13.34 1.92
CA ARG A 293 7.99 -12.08 2.20
C ARG A 293 7.61 -11.89 3.66
N ASP A 294 7.37 -12.97 4.40
CA ASP A 294 6.85 -12.88 5.77
C ASP A 294 7.78 -13.55 6.79
N THR A 295 8.11 -14.82 6.59
CA THR A 295 8.78 -15.61 7.64
C THR A 295 10.19 -15.09 7.94
N ILE A 296 11.03 -14.91 6.92
CA ILE A 296 12.40 -14.42 7.09
C ILE A 296 12.38 -12.98 7.63
N PRO A 297 11.65 -12.00 7.04
CA PRO A 297 11.57 -10.64 7.58
C PRO A 297 11.09 -10.58 9.03
N SER A 298 10.08 -11.39 9.40
CA SER A 298 9.59 -11.43 10.79
C SER A 298 10.65 -11.94 11.77
N MET A 299 11.48 -12.90 11.36
CA MET A 299 12.59 -13.40 12.18
C MET A 299 13.68 -12.34 12.40
N LEU A 300 13.99 -11.56 11.36
CA LEU A 300 14.95 -10.46 11.45
C LEU A 300 14.45 -9.38 12.43
N VAL A 301 13.19 -8.96 12.29
CA VAL A 301 12.56 -7.97 13.18
C VAL A 301 12.58 -8.43 14.64
N GLU A 302 12.27 -9.70 14.91
CA GLU A 302 12.30 -10.23 16.28
C GLU A 302 13.73 -10.28 16.84
N THR A 303 14.71 -10.62 16.00
CA THR A 303 16.13 -10.62 16.39
C THR A 303 16.61 -9.22 16.73
N TYR A 304 16.25 -8.22 15.92
CA TYR A 304 16.57 -6.82 16.20
C TYR A 304 15.90 -6.31 17.49
N LYS A 305 14.61 -6.60 17.69
CA LYS A 305 13.90 -6.24 18.94
C LYS A 305 14.55 -6.89 20.16
N GLN A 306 14.96 -8.15 20.05
CA GLN A 306 15.66 -8.84 21.11
C GLN A 306 17.02 -8.18 21.40
N GLY A 307 17.83 -7.89 20.38
CA GLY A 307 19.13 -7.23 20.57
C GLY A 307 19.01 -5.84 21.20
N LYS A 308 18.00 -5.06 20.78
CA LYS A 308 17.70 -3.74 21.37
C LYS A 308 17.29 -3.85 22.84
N GLU A 309 16.46 -4.83 23.19
CA GLU A 309 16.06 -5.09 24.58
C GLU A 309 17.27 -5.50 25.42
N ASP A 310 18.10 -6.43 24.91
CA ASP A 310 19.30 -6.91 25.59
C ASP A 310 20.28 -5.76 25.84
N TRP A 311 20.51 -4.87 24.85
CA TRP A 311 21.33 -3.66 25.02
C TRP A 311 20.77 -2.71 26.09
N LEU A 312 19.46 -2.43 26.06
CA LEU A 312 18.80 -1.55 27.02
C LEU A 312 18.97 -2.06 28.46
N TYR A 313 18.74 -3.35 28.69
CA TYR A 313 18.88 -3.94 30.01
C TYR A 313 20.33 -4.13 30.44
N THR A 314 21.27 -4.33 29.50
CA THR A 314 22.68 -4.51 29.84
C THR A 314 23.31 -3.19 30.28
N TYR A 315 23.09 -2.13 29.50
CA TYR A 315 23.84 -0.88 29.64
C TYR A 315 23.09 0.24 30.35
N ILE A 316 21.77 0.35 30.17
CA ILE A 316 20.97 1.47 30.71
C ILE A 316 20.30 1.07 32.02
N LEU A 317 19.42 0.07 31.98
CA LEU A 317 18.61 -0.31 33.15
C LEU A 317 19.32 -1.23 34.13
N ARG A 318 20.45 -1.85 33.72
CA ARG A 318 21.22 -2.84 34.50
C ARG A 318 20.32 -3.94 35.08
N GLY A 319 19.62 -4.65 34.19
CA GLY A 319 18.69 -5.72 34.52
C GLY A 319 19.34 -6.89 35.26
N LYS A 320 18.53 -7.68 35.97
CA LYS A 320 18.98 -8.94 36.57
C LYS A 320 19.00 -10.04 35.51
N TYR A 321 20.10 -10.78 35.42
CA TYR A 321 20.27 -11.89 34.47
C TYR A 321 20.16 -13.24 35.16
N LYS A 322 19.75 -14.25 34.40
CA LYS A 322 19.68 -15.65 34.81
C LYS A 322 20.19 -16.55 33.69
N THR A 323 21.11 -17.44 34.03
CA THR A 323 21.65 -18.43 33.09
C THR A 323 20.70 -19.61 32.93
N CYS A 324 20.48 -20.05 31.70
CA CYS A 324 19.74 -21.28 31.43
C CYS A 324 20.60 -22.51 31.71
N ASN A 325 20.13 -23.45 32.53
CA ASN A 325 20.90 -24.67 32.84
C ASN A 325 21.09 -25.59 31.62
N CYS A 326 20.22 -25.49 30.60
CA CYS A 326 20.22 -26.36 29.44
C CYS A 326 21.13 -25.81 28.32
N CYS A 327 20.87 -24.59 27.82
CA CYS A 327 21.69 -24.00 26.74
C CYS A 327 22.86 -23.15 27.24
N LYS A 328 23.03 -22.98 28.56
CA LYS A 328 24.09 -22.19 29.20
C LYS A 328 24.14 -20.71 28.83
N GLN A 329 23.18 -20.22 28.04
CA GLN A 329 23.06 -18.82 27.67
C GLN A 329 22.47 -17.97 28.80
N ASN A 330 22.96 -16.74 28.93
CA ASN A 330 22.47 -15.74 29.87
C ASN A 330 21.29 -14.99 29.25
N TYR A 331 20.18 -14.91 29.99
CA TYR A 331 19.01 -14.14 29.57
C TYR A 331 18.56 -13.21 30.69
N ILE A 332 17.85 -12.16 30.35
CA ILE A 332 17.18 -11.30 31.34
C ILE A 332 16.24 -12.19 32.17
N ALA A 333 16.26 -12.01 33.49
CA ALA A 333 15.45 -12.74 34.45
C ALA A 333 13.98 -12.26 34.40
N SER A 334 13.33 -12.47 33.26
CA SER A 334 11.96 -12.07 32.97
C SER A 334 11.09 -13.26 32.62
N THR A 335 9.77 -13.04 32.70
CA THR A 335 8.76 -14.01 32.28
C THR A 335 8.77 -14.25 30.76
N LYS A 336 9.48 -13.43 29.96
CA LYS A 336 9.67 -13.65 28.51
C LYS A 336 10.51 -14.91 28.28
N TYR A 337 11.67 -15.00 28.92
CA TYR A 337 12.64 -16.09 28.72
C TYR A 337 12.43 -17.29 29.65
N PHE A 338 11.95 -17.08 30.87
CA PHE A 338 11.75 -18.14 31.86
C PHE A 338 10.29 -18.22 32.29
N SER A 339 9.77 -19.45 32.50
CA SER A 339 8.43 -19.60 33.09
C SER A 339 8.48 -19.37 34.60
N PRO A 340 7.40 -18.83 35.19
CA PRO A 340 7.30 -18.69 36.64
C PRO A 340 7.33 -20.05 37.34
N MET A 341 7.97 -20.10 38.51
CA MET A 341 8.02 -21.25 39.40
C MET A 341 8.12 -20.78 40.85
N LYS A 342 7.03 -20.95 41.60
CA LYS A 342 6.88 -20.48 42.99
C LYS A 342 7.98 -21.00 43.92
N ASN A 343 8.39 -22.25 43.71
CA ASN A 343 9.36 -22.93 44.60
C ASN A 343 10.83 -22.62 44.27
N SER A 344 11.10 -21.65 43.40
CA SER A 344 12.47 -21.28 43.03
C SER A 344 12.89 -19.97 43.69
N LYS A 345 14.16 -19.87 44.11
CA LYS A 345 14.72 -18.66 44.76
C LYS A 345 14.50 -17.37 43.95
N SER A 346 14.47 -17.47 42.62
CA SER A 346 14.26 -16.33 41.72
C SER A 346 12.80 -16.20 41.22
N GLY A 347 11.86 -17.02 41.71
CA GLY A 347 10.48 -17.08 41.20
C GLY A 347 10.33 -17.57 39.75
N LEU A 348 11.43 -17.99 39.12
CA LEU A 348 11.55 -18.37 37.70
C LEU A 348 12.30 -19.70 37.55
N ARG A 349 11.87 -20.52 36.60
CA ARG A 349 12.52 -21.81 36.27
C ARG A 349 13.99 -21.64 35.87
N SER A 350 14.80 -22.67 36.12
CA SER A 350 16.22 -22.72 35.73
C SER A 350 16.47 -22.99 34.24
N ILE A 351 15.45 -23.44 33.51
CA ILE A 351 15.52 -23.75 32.07
C ILE A 351 14.67 -22.72 31.32
N CYS A 352 15.24 -22.14 30.26
CA CYS A 352 14.52 -21.18 29.42
C CYS A 352 13.38 -21.85 28.64
N LYS A 353 12.39 -21.05 28.21
CA LYS A 353 11.22 -21.53 27.48
C LYS A 353 11.60 -22.20 26.15
N LYS A 354 12.63 -21.72 25.45
CA LYS A 354 13.11 -22.29 24.18
C LYS A 354 13.56 -23.74 24.37
N CYS A 355 14.48 -23.99 25.32
CA CYS A 355 14.95 -25.34 25.65
C CYS A 355 13.83 -26.26 26.14
N ARG A 356 12.90 -25.75 26.96
CA ARG A 356 11.77 -26.54 27.44
C ARG A 356 10.87 -27.00 26.28
N LYS A 357 10.63 -26.13 25.31
CA LYS A 357 9.82 -26.45 24.12
C LYS A 357 10.52 -27.48 23.22
N SER A 358 11.86 -27.42 23.10
CA SER A 358 12.64 -28.44 22.38
C SER A 358 12.51 -29.81 23.04
N LYS A 359 12.81 -29.89 24.34
CA LYS A 359 12.69 -31.15 25.10
C LYS A 359 11.30 -31.77 25.01
N TYR A 360 10.25 -30.96 25.07
CA TYR A 360 8.88 -31.43 24.93
C TYR A 360 8.61 -32.04 23.55
N LYS A 361 9.09 -31.40 22.47
CA LYS A 361 8.98 -31.94 21.11
C LYS A 361 9.72 -33.27 20.95
N GLU A 362 10.94 -33.35 21.47
CA GLU A 362 11.75 -34.58 21.47
C GLU A 362 11.03 -35.71 22.21
N SER A 363 10.46 -35.45 23.39
CA SER A 363 9.70 -36.45 24.14
C SER A 363 8.42 -36.93 23.42
N CYS A 364 7.70 -36.03 22.74
CA CYS A 364 6.50 -36.39 21.99
C CYS A 364 6.80 -37.16 20.70
N LEU A 365 7.97 -36.94 20.08
CA LEU A 365 8.44 -37.70 18.93
C LEU A 365 8.86 -39.11 19.37
N ALA A 366 9.61 -39.22 20.47
CA ALA A 366 10.03 -40.50 21.04
C ALA A 366 8.86 -41.40 21.50
N SER A 367 7.74 -40.81 21.93
CA SER A 367 6.53 -41.55 22.30
C SER A 367 5.67 -42.01 21.13
N LYS A 368 5.91 -41.51 19.90
CA LYS A 368 5.17 -41.90 18.68
C LYS A 368 5.87 -42.98 17.85
N THR A 369 7.15 -43.20 18.12
CA THR A 369 7.98 -44.25 17.49
C THR A 369 8.07 -45.53 18.34
N LYS A 370 7.28 -45.62 19.42
CA LYS A 370 7.14 -46.84 20.22
C LYS A 370 5.81 -47.51 19.95
#